data_AF-A0A382SMQ5-F1
#
_entry.id   AF-A0A382SMQ5-F1
#
_cell.length_a   1.000
_cell.length_b   1.000
_cell.length_c   1.000
_cell.angle_alpha   90.00
_cell.angle_beta   90.00
_cell.angle_gamma   90.00
#
_symmetry.space_group_name_H-M   'P 1'
#
loop_
_entity.id
_entity.type
_entity.pdbx_description
1 polymer ?
#
loop_
_entity_poly.entity_id
_entity_poly.type
_entity_poly.pdbx_seq_one_letter_code
_entity_poly.pdbx_strand_id
1 'polypeptide(L)'
;MSKIVLIGAGSTNFGLGTIGDIFKSKVLVGSTIVLHDINADALKNSETIAKNYKEQLNLNFKIEATTSRKEALKNADFCIISIEVAPRFDLWDQDWKIPLQYGFRQVFGENGGPGGLFHSLRVTPPIVEICDDINAICPNAFVFNYTNPMQRVCQTVTTKYPEMKFVGLCHEIASMERQLPDIMDTPFNNIQYRAG
;
A
#
# COMPACT_ATOMS: atom_id res chain seq x y z
N MET A 1 10.91 -10.06 -18.54
CA MET A 1 9.77 -9.15 -18.27
C MET A 1 9.32 -9.39 -16.85
N SER A 2 9.06 -8.33 -16.09
CA SER A 2 8.76 -8.47 -14.66
C SER A 2 7.31 -8.89 -14.41
N LYS A 3 7.08 -9.64 -13.34
CA LYS A 3 5.75 -9.89 -12.78
C LYS A 3 5.57 -9.07 -11.51
N ILE A 4 4.61 -8.15 -11.54
CA ILE A 4 4.32 -7.20 -10.47
C ILE A 4 2.95 -7.57 -9.88
N VAL A 5 2.89 -7.86 -8.59
CA VAL A 5 1.67 -8.23 -7.88
C VAL A 5 1.21 -7.06 -7.01
N LEU A 6 -0.02 -6.60 -7.23
CA LEU A 6 -0.68 -5.58 -6.40
C LEU A 6 -1.63 -6.28 -5.43
N ILE A 7 -1.30 -6.29 -4.14
CA ILE A 7 -2.10 -6.92 -3.07
C ILE A 7 -2.94 -5.83 -2.39
N GLY A 8 -4.27 -6.00 -2.44
CA GLY A 8 -5.23 -4.95 -2.08
C GLY A 8 -5.68 -4.11 -3.28
N ALA A 9 -5.66 -4.70 -4.48
CA ALA A 9 -5.95 -4.01 -5.74
C ALA A 9 -7.43 -3.63 -5.93
N GLY A 10 -8.33 -4.08 -5.06
CA GLY A 10 -9.72 -3.63 -5.03
C GLY A 10 -9.88 -2.18 -4.55
N SER A 11 -8.86 -1.60 -3.93
CA SER A 11 -8.81 -0.16 -3.68
C SER A 11 -8.73 0.61 -5.00
N THR A 12 -9.79 1.31 -5.38
CA THR A 12 -9.80 2.09 -6.63
C THR A 12 -8.80 3.23 -6.59
N ASN A 13 -8.57 3.86 -5.44
CA ASN A 13 -7.61 4.96 -5.31
C ASN A 13 -6.17 4.45 -5.45
N PHE A 14 -5.80 3.45 -4.65
CA PHE A 14 -4.43 2.92 -4.68
C PHE A 14 -4.15 2.03 -5.90
N GLY A 15 -5.05 1.07 -6.17
CA GLY A 15 -4.89 0.09 -7.23
C GLY A 15 -4.82 0.75 -8.61
N LEU A 16 -5.80 1.59 -8.97
CA LEU A 16 -5.80 2.26 -10.28
C LEU A 16 -4.71 3.32 -10.39
N GLY A 17 -4.40 4.04 -9.31
CA GLY A 17 -3.29 4.99 -9.26
C GLY A 17 -1.95 4.31 -9.58
N THR A 18 -1.66 3.20 -8.88
CA THR A 18 -0.43 2.41 -9.09
C THR A 18 -0.36 1.83 -10.50
N ILE A 19 -1.46 1.31 -11.04
CA ILE A 19 -1.52 0.81 -12.42
C ILE A 19 -1.22 1.94 -13.41
N GLY A 20 -1.80 3.12 -13.20
CA GLY A 20 -1.56 4.30 -14.02
C GLY A 20 -0.09 4.72 -14.04
N ASP A 21 0.60 4.64 -12.89
CA ASP A 21 2.03 4.94 -12.81
C ASP A 21 2.88 3.87 -13.52
N ILE A 22 2.52 2.59 -13.39
CA ILE A 22 3.18 1.49 -14.14
C ILE A 22 3.01 1.71 -15.65
N PHE A 23 1.82 2.08 -16.12
CA PHE A 23 1.55 2.35 -17.54
C PHE A 23 2.39 3.48 -18.12
N LYS A 24 2.77 4.47 -17.32
CA LYS A 24 3.63 5.58 -17.73
C LYS A 24 5.12 5.22 -17.74
N SER A 25 5.50 4.09 -17.13
CA SER A 25 6.90 3.69 -17.02
C SER A 25 7.41 2.99 -18.28
N LYS A 26 8.39 3.60 -18.95
CA LYS A 26 9.07 3.01 -20.11
C LYS A 26 9.85 1.73 -19.78
N VAL A 27 10.36 1.62 -18.55
CA VAL A 27 11.19 0.48 -18.10
C VAL A 27 10.34 -0.75 -17.83
N LEU A 28 9.06 -0.57 -17.48
CA LEU A 28 8.16 -1.67 -17.12
C LEU A 28 7.34 -2.19 -18.30
N VAL A 29 7.43 -1.57 -19.48
CA VAL A 29 6.70 -2.00 -20.68
C VAL A 29 6.89 -3.50 -20.93
N GLY A 30 5.77 -4.20 -21.17
CA GLY A 30 5.67 -5.63 -21.40
C GLY A 30 5.68 -6.50 -20.15
N SER A 31 5.65 -5.89 -18.96
CA SER A 31 5.46 -6.59 -17.68
C SER A 31 4.05 -7.16 -17.55
N THR A 32 3.92 -8.15 -16.67
CA THR A 32 2.62 -8.66 -16.20
C THR A 32 2.25 -7.97 -14.89
N ILE A 33 1.08 -7.35 -14.84
CA ILE A 33 0.49 -6.75 -13.64
C ILE A 33 -0.60 -7.70 -13.15
N VAL A 34 -0.44 -8.22 -11.94
CA VAL A 34 -1.43 -9.10 -11.30
C VAL A 34 -2.14 -8.34 -10.19
N LEU A 35 -3.45 -8.22 -10.32
CA LEU A 35 -4.32 -7.63 -9.33
C LEU A 35 -4.80 -8.73 -8.38
N HIS A 36 -4.56 -8.55 -7.09
CA HIS A 36 -5.02 -9.45 -6.05
C HIS A 36 -5.83 -8.69 -5.00
N ASP A 37 -7.02 -9.20 -4.70
CA ASP A 37 -7.85 -8.75 -3.59
C ASP A 37 -8.72 -9.90 -3.09
N ILE A 38 -9.11 -9.86 -1.82
CA ILE A 38 -10.03 -10.84 -1.23
C ILE A 38 -11.50 -10.52 -1.58
N ASN A 39 -11.81 -9.26 -1.93
CA ASN A 39 -13.12 -8.84 -2.38
C ASN A 39 -13.21 -8.97 -3.91
N ALA A 40 -13.94 -10.00 -4.37
CA ALA A 40 -14.08 -10.31 -5.78
C ALA A 40 -14.77 -9.19 -6.59
N ASP A 41 -15.76 -8.49 -6.01
CA ASP A 41 -16.49 -7.43 -6.70
C ASP A 41 -15.63 -6.19 -6.90
N ALA A 42 -14.91 -5.77 -5.85
CA ALA A 42 -13.97 -4.65 -5.91
C ALA A 42 -12.83 -4.97 -6.89
N LEU A 43 -12.30 -6.19 -6.85
CA LEU A 43 -11.26 -6.66 -7.78
C LEU A 43 -11.72 -6.62 -9.23
N LYS A 44 -12.93 -7.12 -9.52
CA LYS A 44 -13.50 -7.14 -10.86
C LYS A 44 -13.67 -5.72 -11.41
N ASN A 45 -14.06 -4.76 -10.56
CA ASN A 45 -14.17 -3.37 -10.97
C ASN A 45 -12.80 -2.78 -11.36
N SER A 46 -11.78 -2.95 -10.50
CA SER A 46 -10.41 -2.51 -10.79
C SER A 46 -9.83 -3.16 -12.05
N GLU A 47 -10.04 -4.47 -12.24
CA GLU A 47 -9.61 -5.19 -13.43
C GLU A 47 -10.26 -4.64 -14.71
N THR A 48 -11.57 -4.41 -14.67
CA THR A 48 -12.33 -3.88 -15.81
C THR A 48 -11.78 -2.51 -16.22
N ILE A 49 -11.60 -1.61 -15.25
CA ILE A 49 -11.07 -0.27 -15.51
C ILE A 49 -9.63 -0.35 -16.06
N ALA A 50 -8.77 -1.15 -15.46
CA ALA A 50 -7.38 -1.31 -15.89
C ALA A 50 -7.26 -1.85 -17.32
N LYS A 51 -8.07 -2.85 -17.68
CA LYS A 51 -8.13 -3.40 -19.05
C LYS A 51 -8.63 -2.38 -20.06
N ASN A 52 -9.69 -1.63 -19.72
CA ASN A 52 -10.22 -0.58 -20.59
C ASN A 52 -9.16 0.49 -20.91
N TYR A 53 -8.44 0.99 -19.89
CA TYR A 53 -7.36 1.97 -20.12
C TYR A 53 -6.21 1.40 -20.95
N LYS A 54 -5.81 0.16 -20.68
CA LYS A 54 -4.76 -0.52 -21.45
C LYS A 54 -5.13 -0.61 -22.94
N GLU A 55 -6.37 -0.96 -23.26
CA GLU A 55 -6.86 -1.05 -24.63
C GLU A 55 -6.97 0.32 -25.30
N GLN A 56 -7.58 1.29 -24.62
CA GLN A 56 -7.74 2.67 -25.13
C GLN A 56 -6.40 3.34 -25.46
N LEU A 57 -5.37 3.07 -24.65
CA LEU A 57 -4.03 3.64 -24.80
C LEU A 57 -3.08 2.73 -25.60
N ASN A 58 -3.57 1.60 -26.11
CA ASN A 58 -2.79 0.59 -26.85
C ASN A 58 -1.48 0.19 -26.15
N LEU A 59 -1.56 -0.09 -24.84
CA LEU A 59 -0.39 -0.33 -24.01
C LEU A 59 0.02 -1.81 -24.03
N ASN A 60 1.33 -2.04 -24.17
CA ASN A 60 1.93 -3.38 -24.11
C ASN A 60 2.14 -3.82 -22.65
N PHE A 61 1.08 -4.24 -21.98
CA PHE A 61 1.12 -4.88 -20.66
C PHE A 61 0.16 -6.07 -20.61
N LYS A 62 0.47 -7.07 -19.80
CA LYS A 62 -0.48 -8.14 -19.45
C LYS A 62 -1.15 -7.81 -18.12
N ILE A 63 -2.47 -7.94 -18.05
CA ILE A 63 -3.25 -7.72 -16.83
C ILE A 63 -3.94 -9.03 -16.46
N GLU A 64 -3.70 -9.49 -15.25
CA GLU A 64 -4.35 -10.66 -14.65
C GLU A 64 -5.01 -10.23 -13.33
N ALA A 65 -6.09 -10.90 -12.93
CA ALA A 65 -6.72 -10.68 -11.64
C ALA A 65 -7.07 -12.03 -10.99
N THR A 66 -6.90 -12.14 -9.68
CA THR A 66 -7.26 -13.34 -8.93
C THR A 66 -7.50 -13.04 -7.45
N THR A 67 -8.43 -13.76 -6.83
CA THR A 67 -8.62 -13.76 -5.37
C THR A 67 -7.71 -14.76 -4.66
N SER A 68 -6.95 -15.57 -5.41
CA SER A 68 -6.00 -16.52 -4.86
C SER A 68 -4.61 -15.90 -4.77
N ARG A 69 -4.19 -15.56 -3.55
CA ARG A 69 -2.84 -15.04 -3.26
C ARG A 69 -1.75 -15.99 -3.76
N LYS A 70 -1.95 -17.31 -3.61
CA LYS A 70 -1.01 -18.33 -4.07
C LYS A 70 -0.80 -18.27 -5.59
N GLU A 71 -1.86 -18.11 -6.37
CA GLU A 71 -1.75 -17.96 -7.83
C GLU A 71 -1.10 -16.63 -8.21
N ALA A 72 -1.46 -15.55 -7.51
CA ALA A 72 -0.91 -14.22 -7.77
C ALA A 72 0.62 -14.19 -7.61
N LEU A 73 1.14 -14.77 -6.52
CA LEU A 73 2.55 -14.72 -6.13
C LEU A 73 3.50 -15.62 -6.93
N LYS A 74 2.99 -16.59 -7.71
CA LYS A 74 3.85 -17.50 -8.50
C LYS A 74 4.78 -16.70 -9.43
N ASN A 75 6.09 -16.86 -9.28
CA ASN A 75 7.11 -16.17 -10.07
C ASN A 75 7.02 -14.64 -10.02
N ALA A 76 6.53 -14.06 -8.93
CA ALA A 76 6.52 -12.60 -8.75
C ALA A 76 7.95 -12.07 -8.55
N ASP A 77 8.26 -10.95 -9.20
CA ASP A 77 9.51 -10.19 -8.99
C ASP A 77 9.31 -9.04 -8.00
N PHE A 78 8.09 -8.48 -7.98
CA PHE A 78 7.71 -7.36 -7.14
C PHE A 78 6.33 -7.59 -6.53
N CYS A 79 6.20 -7.33 -5.23
CA CYS A 79 4.94 -7.35 -4.49
C CYS A 79 4.68 -5.98 -3.88
N ILE A 80 3.55 -5.37 -4.21
CA ILE A 80 3.15 -4.07 -3.66
C ILE A 80 1.92 -4.31 -2.78
N ILE A 81 2.06 -4.03 -1.48
CA ILE A 81 1.04 -4.30 -0.47
C ILE A 81 0.38 -2.98 -0.05
N SER A 82 -0.94 -2.89 -0.24
CA SER A 82 -1.77 -1.82 0.28
C SER A 82 -3.14 -2.36 0.64
N ILE A 83 -3.25 -2.92 1.84
CA ILE A 83 -4.52 -3.49 2.33
C ILE A 83 -5.10 -2.63 3.44
N GLU A 84 -6.37 -2.88 3.75
CA GLU A 84 -7.02 -2.37 4.94
C GLU A 84 -8.03 -3.40 5.44
N VAL A 85 -8.20 -3.49 6.76
CA VAL A 85 -9.19 -4.39 7.37
C VAL A 85 -10.57 -3.75 7.28
N ALA A 86 -11.53 -4.47 6.70
CA ALA A 86 -12.91 -4.03 6.64
C ALA A 86 -13.64 -4.24 7.98
N PRO A 87 -14.64 -3.40 8.33
CA PRO A 87 -15.08 -2.18 7.65
C PRO A 87 -14.20 -0.96 7.99
N ARG A 88 -13.40 -0.47 7.02
CA ARG A 88 -12.36 0.56 7.24
C ARG A 88 -12.87 1.76 8.03
N PHE A 89 -13.93 2.41 7.55
CA PHE A 89 -14.37 3.69 8.10
C PHE A 89 -15.01 3.55 9.48
N ASP A 90 -15.72 2.46 9.75
CA ASP A 90 -16.31 2.21 11.06
C ASP A 90 -15.24 1.87 12.10
N LEU A 91 -14.22 1.10 11.70
CA LEU A 91 -13.07 0.79 12.55
C LEU A 91 -12.25 2.05 12.82
N TRP A 92 -12.02 2.88 11.81
CA TRP A 92 -11.27 4.11 11.95
C TRP A 92 -12.01 5.14 12.82
N ASP A 93 -13.34 5.23 12.70
CA ASP A 93 -14.17 6.05 13.59
C ASP A 93 -14.05 5.61 15.05
N GLN A 94 -14.01 4.30 15.30
CA GLN A 94 -13.76 3.74 16.64
C GLN A 94 -12.35 4.03 17.14
N ASP A 95 -11.33 3.88 16.28
CA ASP A 95 -9.95 4.21 16.63
C ASP A 95 -9.82 5.65 17.09
N TRP A 96 -10.62 6.56 16.54
CA TRP A 96 -10.66 7.96 16.94
C TRP A 96 -11.52 8.22 18.18
N LYS A 97 -12.77 7.73 18.21
CA LYS A 97 -13.75 8.04 19.26
C LYS A 97 -13.46 7.35 20.58
N ILE A 98 -13.01 6.10 20.58
CA ILE A 98 -12.81 5.35 21.82
C ILE A 98 -11.73 6.01 22.69
N PRO A 99 -10.51 6.30 22.19
CA PRO A 99 -9.50 6.98 23.01
C PRO A 99 -9.97 8.35 23.52
N LEU A 100 -10.76 9.07 22.71
CA LEU A 100 -11.32 10.36 23.09
C LEU A 100 -12.24 10.28 24.32
N GLN A 101 -13.04 9.21 24.45
CA GLN A 101 -13.88 8.98 25.64
C GLN A 101 -13.06 8.82 26.93
N TYR A 102 -11.81 8.38 26.83
CA TYR A 102 -10.88 8.23 27.95
C TYR A 102 -9.92 9.43 28.11
N GLY A 103 -10.20 10.55 27.43
CA GLY A 103 -9.42 11.79 27.55
C GLY A 103 -8.19 11.88 26.63
N PHE A 104 -7.95 10.90 25.76
CA PHE A 104 -6.87 10.97 24.78
C PHE A 104 -7.29 11.76 23.54
N ARG A 105 -6.76 12.98 23.41
CA ARG A 105 -6.93 13.79 22.19
C ARG A 105 -5.89 13.39 21.16
N GLN A 106 -6.35 12.97 19.97
CA GLN A 106 -5.50 12.57 18.85
C GLN A 106 -6.07 13.13 17.54
N VAL A 107 -5.20 13.34 16.54
CA VAL A 107 -5.60 13.95 15.26
C VAL A 107 -6.48 12.99 14.46
N PHE A 108 -5.87 11.98 13.84
CA PHE A 108 -6.58 10.98 13.03
C PHE A 108 -6.68 9.60 13.68
N GLY A 109 -5.78 9.26 14.60
CA GLY A 109 -5.76 7.93 15.22
C GLY A 109 -5.43 6.76 14.29
N GLU A 110 -5.13 7.00 13.01
CA GLU A 110 -4.78 5.91 12.07
C GLU A 110 -3.33 5.42 12.29
N ASN A 111 -2.40 6.35 12.47
CA ASN A 111 -0.95 6.07 12.43
C ASN A 111 -0.25 6.16 13.79
N GLY A 112 -0.89 6.77 14.79
CA GLY A 112 -0.29 7.05 16.10
C GLY A 112 -1.31 7.14 17.22
N GLY A 113 -0.82 7.26 18.45
CA GLY A 113 -1.67 7.24 19.66
C GLY A 113 -2.33 5.88 19.91
N PRO A 114 -3.30 5.83 20.85
CA PRO A 114 -4.05 4.60 21.14
C PRO A 114 -4.84 4.08 19.95
N GLY A 115 -5.45 4.97 19.14
CA GLY A 115 -6.15 4.55 17.91
C GLY A 115 -5.22 3.82 16.95
N GLY A 116 -4.01 4.35 16.76
CA GLY A 116 -3.05 3.73 15.85
C GLY A 116 -2.64 2.34 16.36
N LEU A 117 -2.63 2.12 17.68
CA LEU A 117 -2.36 0.81 18.27
C LEU A 117 -3.47 -0.18 17.95
N PHE A 118 -4.74 0.21 18.08
CA PHE A 118 -5.86 -0.65 17.70
C PHE A 118 -5.80 -1.01 16.22
N HIS A 119 -5.53 -0.03 15.36
CA HIS A 119 -5.31 -0.24 13.94
C HIS A 119 -4.15 -1.21 13.67
N SER A 120 -3.01 -1.03 14.33
CA SER A 120 -1.86 -1.93 14.20
C SER A 120 -2.22 -3.37 14.55
N LEU A 121 -2.94 -3.57 15.65
CA LEU A 121 -3.31 -4.91 16.13
C LEU A 121 -4.26 -5.64 15.16
N ARG A 122 -5.07 -4.90 14.40
CA ARG A 122 -5.96 -5.47 13.37
C ARG A 122 -5.22 -5.76 12.06
N VAL A 123 -4.34 -4.87 11.61
CA VAL A 123 -3.68 -4.97 10.31
C VAL A 123 -2.42 -5.84 10.33
N THR A 124 -1.74 -5.96 11.47
CA THR A 124 -0.51 -6.75 11.56
C THR A 124 -0.71 -8.22 11.20
N PRO A 125 -1.74 -8.94 11.69
CA PRO A 125 -1.95 -10.35 11.33
C PRO A 125 -2.05 -10.61 9.82
N PRO A 126 -2.94 -9.95 9.04
CA PRO A 126 -3.01 -10.20 7.60
C PRO A 126 -1.74 -9.77 6.84
N ILE A 127 -1.03 -8.74 7.30
CA ILE A 127 0.27 -8.39 6.73
C ILE A 127 1.30 -9.51 6.93
N VAL A 128 1.36 -10.07 8.14
CA VAL A 128 2.24 -11.20 8.42
C VAL A 128 1.87 -12.39 7.56
N GLU A 129 0.59 -12.74 7.43
CA GLU A 129 0.13 -13.82 6.54
C GLU A 129 0.53 -13.60 5.07
N ILE A 130 0.42 -12.36 4.57
CA ILE A 130 0.88 -12.01 3.22
C ILE A 130 2.40 -12.22 3.09
N CYS A 131 3.17 -11.77 4.08
CA CYS A 131 4.62 -11.92 4.07
C CYS A 131 5.05 -13.39 4.20
N ASP A 132 4.31 -14.20 4.97
CA ASP A 132 4.52 -15.64 5.09
C ASP A 132 4.38 -16.31 3.72
N ASP A 133 3.34 -15.97 2.96
CA ASP A 133 3.14 -16.49 1.59
C ASP A 133 4.21 -15.97 0.61
N ILE A 134 4.60 -14.70 0.69
CA ILE A 134 5.68 -14.15 -0.17
C ILE A 134 6.99 -14.89 0.12
N ASN A 135 7.36 -15.05 1.39
CA ASN A 135 8.58 -15.74 1.80
C ASN A 135 8.59 -17.21 1.35
N ALA A 136 7.43 -17.88 1.34
CA ALA A 136 7.32 -19.27 0.91
C ALA A 136 7.32 -19.43 -0.63
N ILE A 137 6.67 -18.52 -1.37
CA ILE A 137 6.35 -18.71 -2.80
C ILE A 137 7.34 -17.96 -3.70
N CYS A 138 7.74 -16.76 -3.33
CA CYS A 138 8.61 -15.89 -4.12
C CYS A 138 9.62 -15.12 -3.23
N PRO A 139 10.48 -15.82 -2.46
CA PRO A 139 11.37 -15.21 -1.46
C PRO A 139 12.35 -14.18 -2.03
N ASN A 140 12.61 -14.22 -3.34
CA ASN A 140 13.52 -13.30 -4.01
C ASN A 140 12.86 -11.97 -4.44
N ALA A 141 11.53 -11.88 -4.36
CA ALA A 141 10.77 -10.69 -4.77
C ALA A 141 11.08 -9.48 -3.87
N PHE A 142 11.06 -8.29 -4.45
CA PHE A 142 11.05 -7.06 -3.68
C PHE A 142 9.63 -6.76 -3.19
N VAL A 143 9.50 -6.41 -1.92
CA VAL A 143 8.21 -6.11 -1.28
C VAL A 143 8.17 -4.62 -0.93
N PHE A 144 7.19 -3.92 -1.47
CA PHE A 144 6.90 -2.52 -1.16
C PHE A 144 5.60 -2.45 -0.37
N ASN A 145 5.65 -1.91 0.85
CA ASN A 145 4.48 -1.77 1.69
C ASN A 145 4.03 -0.31 1.80
N TYR A 146 2.78 -0.08 1.43
CA TYR A 146 2.05 1.17 1.64
C TYR A 146 0.97 1.05 2.73
N THR A 147 0.79 -0.15 3.30
CA THR A 147 -0.19 -0.37 4.36
C THR A 147 0.24 0.33 5.65
N ASN A 148 -0.68 1.08 6.23
CA ASN A 148 -0.52 1.72 7.52
C ASN A 148 -0.89 0.79 8.69
N PRO A 149 -0.40 1.06 9.91
CA PRO A 149 0.59 2.08 10.26
C PRO A 149 2.00 1.61 9.88
N MET A 150 2.59 2.31 8.90
CA MET A 150 3.78 1.83 8.19
C MET A 150 4.94 1.50 9.11
N GLN A 151 5.21 2.34 10.13
CA GLN A 151 6.33 2.13 11.04
C GLN A 151 6.22 0.81 11.82
N ARG A 152 5.03 0.46 12.32
CA ARG A 152 4.80 -0.77 13.09
C ARG A 152 4.69 -2.00 12.19
N VAL A 153 4.11 -1.84 11.00
CA VAL A 153 4.11 -2.88 9.96
C VAL A 153 5.54 -3.23 9.57
N CYS A 154 6.36 -2.22 9.22
CA CYS A 154 7.76 -2.43 8.86
C CYS A 154 8.53 -3.10 9.99
N GLN A 155 8.43 -2.58 11.21
CA GLN A 155 9.09 -3.17 12.37
C GLN A 155 8.69 -4.63 12.59
N THR A 156 7.40 -4.96 12.44
CA THR A 156 6.94 -6.34 12.62
C THR A 156 7.51 -7.26 11.54
N VAL A 157 7.42 -6.87 10.27
CA VAL A 157 7.87 -7.69 9.15
C VAL A 157 9.39 -7.87 9.18
N THR A 158 10.17 -6.81 9.38
CA THR A 158 11.64 -6.91 9.39
C THR A 158 12.17 -7.63 10.63
N THR A 159 11.42 -7.65 11.74
CA THR A 159 11.76 -8.48 12.91
C THR A 159 11.53 -9.96 12.63
N LYS A 160 10.42 -10.33 11.99
CA LYS A 160 10.10 -11.73 11.65
C LYS A 160 10.94 -12.25 10.48
N TYR A 161 11.23 -11.39 9.51
CA TYR A 161 11.90 -11.70 8.24
C TYR A 161 13.05 -10.72 7.94
N PRO A 162 14.17 -10.81 8.67
CA PRO A 162 15.28 -9.86 8.51
C PRO A 162 15.92 -9.86 7.11
N GLU A 163 15.84 -10.99 6.39
CA GLU A 163 16.41 -11.15 5.06
C GLU A 163 15.43 -10.83 3.92
N MET A 164 14.15 -10.57 4.23
CA MET A 164 13.17 -10.22 3.20
C MET A 164 13.49 -8.83 2.63
N LYS A 165 13.43 -8.69 1.30
CA LYS A 165 13.66 -7.43 0.59
C LYS A 165 12.45 -6.49 0.74
N PHE A 166 12.20 -6.04 1.97
CA PHE A 166 11.00 -5.32 2.37
C PHE A 166 11.29 -3.82 2.59
N VAL A 167 10.52 -2.96 1.94
CA VAL A 167 10.62 -1.50 2.04
C VAL A 167 9.24 -0.90 2.30
N GLY A 168 9.11 -0.13 3.37
CA GLY A 168 7.94 0.72 3.61
C GLY A 168 8.03 2.03 2.86
N LEU A 169 6.96 2.45 2.20
CA LEU A 169 6.89 3.71 1.44
C LEU A 169 5.71 4.57 1.90
N CYS A 170 5.98 5.85 2.19
CA CYS A 170 4.97 6.86 2.53
C CYS A 170 5.28 8.16 1.80
N HIS A 171 4.22 8.89 1.42
CA HIS A 171 4.30 10.11 0.63
C HIS A 171 4.29 11.39 1.49
N GLU A 172 4.13 11.28 2.82
CA GLU A 172 3.91 12.44 3.69
C GLU A 172 5.06 13.45 3.67
N ILE A 173 6.29 13.01 3.36
CA ILE A 173 7.42 13.95 3.22
C ILE A 173 7.21 14.96 2.08
N ALA A 174 6.45 14.60 1.04
CA ALA A 174 6.10 15.52 -0.04
C ALA A 174 5.07 16.59 0.41
N SER A 175 4.34 16.35 1.50
CA SER A 175 3.45 17.38 2.09
C SER A 175 4.24 18.57 2.63
N MET A 176 5.51 18.39 3.00
CA MET A 176 6.37 19.47 3.51
C MET A 176 6.55 20.60 2.50
N GLU A 177 6.58 20.30 1.20
CA GLU A 177 6.69 21.32 0.14
C GLU A 177 5.49 22.27 0.13
N ARG A 178 4.31 21.76 0.53
CA ARG A 178 3.08 22.55 0.64
C ARG A 178 2.93 23.23 1.99
N GLN A 179 3.29 22.55 3.08
CA GLN A 179 2.97 22.98 4.44
C GLN A 179 4.03 23.93 5.04
N LEU A 180 5.32 23.67 4.79
CA LEU A 180 6.39 24.46 5.42
C LEU A 180 6.36 25.94 5.03
N PRO A 181 6.10 26.33 3.76
CA PRO A 181 6.02 27.74 3.38
C PRO A 181 4.98 28.52 4.19
N ASP A 182 3.80 27.94 4.38
CA ASP A 182 2.70 28.55 5.12
C ASP A 182 3.01 28.64 6.62
N ILE A 183 3.62 27.60 7.21
CA ILE A 183 3.96 27.56 8.64
C ILE A 183 5.08 28.56 8.97
N MET A 184 6.05 28.72 8.07
CA MET A 184 7.24 29.54 8.29
C MET A 184 7.14 30.96 7.72
N ASP A 185 6.03 31.28 7.05
CA ASP A 185 5.80 32.55 6.33
C ASP A 185 6.98 32.91 5.41
N THR A 186 7.42 31.94 4.59
CA THR A 186 8.59 32.10 3.71
C THR A 186 8.45 31.23 2.46
N PRO A 187 8.97 31.65 1.27
CA PRO A 187 8.89 30.82 0.08
C PRO A 187 9.69 29.53 0.25
N PHE A 188 9.22 28.44 -0.39
CA PHE A 188 9.84 27.11 -0.28
C PHE A 188 11.33 27.08 -0.64
N ASN A 189 11.77 27.89 -1.60
CA ASN A 189 13.18 27.98 -2.00
C ASN A 189 14.11 28.53 -0.90
N ASN A 190 13.56 29.10 0.17
CA ASN A 190 14.28 29.55 1.35
C ASN A 190 14.27 28.51 2.49
N ILE A 191 13.76 27.31 2.24
CA ILE A 191 13.61 26.24 3.24
C ILE A 191 14.54 25.07 2.88
N GLN A 192 15.40 24.69 3.82
CA GLN A 192 16.16 23.44 3.75
C GLN A 192 15.65 22.52 4.85
N TYR A 193 15.30 21.28 4.49
CA TYR A 193 14.82 20.28 5.44
C TYR A 193 15.38 18.90 5.10
N ARG A 194 15.45 18.05 6.13
CA ARG A 194 15.82 16.64 6.02
C ARG A 194 14.89 15.84 6.93
N ALA A 195 14.32 14.77 6.39
CA ALA A 195 13.62 13.75 7.17
C ALA A 195 14.42 12.44 7.13
N GLY A 196 14.42 11.71 8.24
CA GLY A 196 15.14 10.45 8.42
C GLY A 196 14.66 9.76 9.68
#